data_AF-A0A377FSN5-F1
#
_entry.id   AF-A0A377FSN5-F1
#
_cell.length_a   1.000
_cell.length_b   1.000
_cell.length_c   1.000
_cell.angle_alpha   90.00
_cell.angle_beta   90.00
_cell.angle_gamma   90.00
#
_symmetry.space_group_name_H-M   'P 1'
#
loop_
_entity.id
_entity.type
_entity.pdbx_description
1 polymer ?
#
loop_
_entity_poly.entity_id
_entity_poly.type
_entity_poly.pdbx_seq_one_letter_code
_entity_poly.pdbx_strand_id
1 'polypeptide(L)'
;MNRLRIDPGAFDAWSALPVYFQEQSPFYLEGEVSTPTAFIELVGHGIVAEADVLLVETTERPDDRYWLVPSVAVGVYCLVDLLSVDFHHPLLRTGSYDATTDYVTLKRLWDDGYRVPSKRWTRDSYEAHLARERQFEYHTPPTTLCEHCASDLSVRYGQQLAERLMECHLEADEQIWVCPTCHQAIHFK
;
A
#
# COMPACT_ATOMS: atom_id res chain seq x y z
N MET A 1 -17.20 5.23 4.58
CA MET A 1 -15.72 5.21 4.51
C MET A 1 -15.35 3.97 3.71
N ASN A 2 -14.45 4.04 2.73
CA ASN A 2 -14.12 2.90 1.85
C ASN A 2 -12.70 2.42 2.13
N ARG A 3 -12.35 2.37 3.42
CA ARG A 3 -11.03 2.01 3.89
C ARG A 3 -11.15 1.21 5.17
N LEU A 4 -10.59 0.02 5.17
CA LEU A 4 -10.41 -0.83 6.33
C LEU A 4 -8.98 -0.67 6.84
N ARG A 5 -8.78 -0.79 8.15
CA ARG A 5 -7.48 -0.57 8.79
C ARG A 5 -7.06 -1.80 9.55
N ILE A 6 -5.84 -2.26 9.29
CA ILE A 6 -5.21 -3.35 10.01
C ILE A 6 -4.15 -2.77 10.92
N ASP A 7 -4.24 -3.05 12.22
CA ASP A 7 -3.14 -2.84 13.15
C ASP A 7 -2.14 -4.01 13.04
N PRO A 8 -0.90 -3.78 12.57
CA PRO A 8 0.12 -4.84 12.47
C PRO A 8 0.53 -5.42 13.83
N GLY A 9 0.21 -4.75 14.95
CA GLY A 9 0.39 -5.28 16.30
C GLY A 9 -0.70 -6.26 16.74
N ALA A 10 -1.85 -6.24 16.08
CA ALA A 10 -2.99 -7.11 16.40
C ALA A 10 -3.17 -8.26 15.40
N PHE A 11 -2.75 -8.07 14.14
CA PHE A 11 -2.97 -9.02 13.05
C PHE A 11 -1.72 -9.15 12.16
N ASP A 12 -1.31 -10.38 11.83
CA ASP A 12 -0.13 -10.63 11.00
C ASP A 12 -0.42 -10.50 9.50
N ALA A 13 -0.68 -9.27 9.05
CA ALA A 13 -1.00 -8.96 7.66
C ALA A 13 0.04 -9.47 6.65
N TRP A 14 1.32 -9.51 7.06
CA TRP A 14 2.44 -9.95 6.23
C TRP A 14 2.35 -11.42 5.84
N SER A 15 1.84 -12.26 6.74
CA SER A 15 1.61 -13.68 6.46
C SER A 15 0.20 -13.93 5.90
N ALA A 16 -0.79 -13.14 6.34
CA ALA A 16 -2.19 -13.34 6.00
C ALA A 16 -2.53 -12.95 4.55
N LEU A 17 -2.24 -11.71 4.15
CA LEU A 17 -2.71 -11.17 2.87
C LEU A 17 -2.16 -11.92 1.65
N PRO A 18 -0.87 -12.35 1.59
CA PRO A 18 -0.39 -13.16 0.47
C PRO A 18 -1.13 -14.49 0.37
N VAL A 19 -1.44 -15.11 1.51
CA VAL A 19 -2.12 -16.41 1.55
C VAL A 19 -3.57 -16.26 1.13
N TYR A 20 -4.31 -15.32 1.72
CA TYR A 20 -5.69 -15.06 1.32
C TYR A 20 -5.82 -14.66 -0.14
N PHE A 21 -4.88 -13.86 -0.66
CA PHE A 21 -4.87 -13.50 -2.06
C PHE A 21 -4.52 -14.69 -2.96
N GLN A 22 -3.58 -15.55 -2.58
CA GLN A 22 -3.22 -16.71 -3.39
C GLN A 22 -4.32 -17.78 -3.39
N GLU A 23 -4.95 -17.99 -2.25
CA GLU A 23 -6.00 -19.00 -2.08
C GLU A 23 -7.38 -18.51 -2.52
N GLN A 24 -7.55 -17.19 -2.73
CA GLN A 24 -8.84 -16.54 -2.98
C GLN A 24 -9.84 -16.89 -1.87
N SER A 25 -9.37 -16.77 -0.64
CA SER A 25 -10.08 -17.16 0.58
C SER A 25 -10.53 -15.90 1.31
N PRO A 26 -11.85 -15.68 1.48
CA PRO A 26 -12.35 -14.54 2.25
C PRO A 26 -11.93 -14.59 3.72
N PHE A 27 -11.75 -13.41 4.32
CA PHE A 27 -11.36 -13.27 5.72
C PHE A 27 -12.00 -12.03 6.36
N TYR A 28 -12.04 -12.00 7.70
CA TYR A 28 -12.66 -10.90 8.43
C TYR A 28 -11.64 -9.83 8.80
N LEU A 29 -12.04 -8.57 8.62
CA LEU A 29 -11.35 -7.40 9.13
C LEU A 29 -12.28 -6.55 9.98
N GLU A 30 -11.74 -6.00 11.07
CA GLU A 30 -12.48 -5.05 11.90
C GLU A 30 -12.69 -3.73 11.14
N GLY A 31 -13.93 -3.22 11.19
CA GLY A 31 -14.30 -1.97 10.58
C GLY A 31 -15.66 -2.01 9.90
N GLU A 32 -16.07 -0.84 9.44
CA GLU A 32 -17.32 -0.63 8.73
C GLU A 32 -17.05 0.12 7.42
N VAL A 33 -17.63 -0.40 6.35
CA VAL A 33 -17.59 0.24 5.03
C VAL A 33 -18.98 0.26 4.42
N SER A 34 -19.25 1.31 3.65
CA SER A 34 -20.56 1.58 3.05
C SER A 34 -20.62 1.20 1.57
N THR A 35 -19.58 0.57 1.05
CA THR A 35 -19.39 0.29 -0.37
C THR A 35 -19.03 -1.17 -0.61
N PRO A 36 -19.31 -1.69 -1.82
CA PRO A 36 -18.98 -3.06 -2.18
C PRO A 36 -17.47 -3.31 -2.32
N THR A 37 -16.66 -2.25 -2.42
CA THR A 37 -15.20 -2.33 -2.45
C THR A 37 -14.58 -1.46 -1.36
N ALA A 38 -13.40 -1.84 -0.88
CA ALA A 38 -12.63 -1.06 0.08
C ALA A 38 -11.12 -1.21 -0.14
N PHE A 39 -10.37 -0.16 0.21
CA PHE A 39 -8.93 -0.27 0.41
C PHE A 39 -8.61 -0.81 1.78
N ILE A 40 -7.58 -1.64 1.88
CA ILE A 40 -7.02 -2.08 3.15
C ILE A 40 -5.74 -1.30 3.41
N GLU A 41 -5.76 -0.51 4.48
CA GLU A 41 -4.61 0.21 5.02
C GLU A 41 -3.98 -0.62 6.14
N LEU A 42 -2.69 -0.92 6.02
CA LEU A 42 -1.88 -1.40 7.14
C LEU A 42 -1.34 -0.18 7.88
N VAL A 43 -1.76 0.01 9.13
CA VAL A 43 -1.47 1.23 9.89
C VAL A 43 0.04 1.44 10.01
N GLY A 44 0.50 2.63 9.64
CA GLY A 44 1.93 2.99 9.62
C GLY A 44 2.67 2.54 8.36
N HIS A 45 2.09 1.65 7.56
CA HIS A 45 2.69 1.06 6.36
C HIS A 45 2.01 1.45 5.05
N GLY A 46 0.80 2.04 5.10
CA GLY A 46 0.08 2.57 3.94
C GLY A 46 -1.03 1.65 3.44
N ILE A 47 -1.57 1.95 2.25
CA ILE A 47 -2.52 1.03 1.58
C ILE A 47 -1.74 -0.16 1.07
N VAL A 48 -2.29 -1.36 1.26
CA VAL A 48 -1.62 -2.62 0.88
C VAL A 48 -2.49 -3.54 0.02
N ALA A 49 -3.80 -3.29 -0.05
CA ALA A 49 -4.69 -4.12 -0.85
C ALA A 49 -5.98 -3.38 -1.24
N GLU A 50 -6.61 -3.89 -2.29
CA GLU A 50 -7.99 -3.61 -2.64
C GLU A 50 -8.82 -4.89 -2.45
N ALA A 51 -10.02 -4.77 -1.91
CA ALA A 51 -10.87 -5.90 -1.59
C ALA A 51 -12.34 -5.66 -1.93
N ASP A 52 -13.03 -6.73 -2.30
CA ASP A 52 -14.48 -6.80 -2.33
C ASP A 52 -15.00 -7.04 -0.91
N VAL A 53 -16.10 -6.38 -0.57
CA VAL A 53 -16.79 -6.48 0.72
C VAL A 53 -18.00 -7.38 0.54
N LEU A 54 -17.93 -8.58 1.09
CA LEU A 54 -18.95 -9.61 0.93
C LEU A 54 -20.07 -9.47 1.97
N LEU A 55 -19.71 -9.08 3.19
CA LEU A 55 -20.62 -8.94 4.32
C LEU A 55 -20.09 -7.90 5.29
N VAL A 56 -20.99 -7.13 5.90
CA VAL A 56 -20.70 -6.28 7.07
C VAL A 56 -21.67 -6.69 8.17
N GLU A 57 -21.14 -7.09 9.32
CA GLU A 57 -21.96 -7.54 10.44
C GLU A 57 -21.38 -7.14 11.80
N THR A 58 -22.24 -7.12 12.82
CA THR A 58 -21.81 -6.97 14.21
C THR A 58 -21.71 -8.35 14.84
N THR A 59 -20.51 -8.76 15.21
CA THR A 59 -20.23 -10.09 15.73
C THR A 59 -19.06 -10.08 16.71
N GLU A 60 -18.86 -11.17 17.47
CA GLU A 60 -17.61 -11.41 18.17
C GLU A 60 -16.48 -11.58 17.16
N ARG A 61 -15.28 -11.13 17.50
CA ARG A 61 -14.13 -11.24 16.60
C ARG A 61 -13.97 -12.67 16.07
N PRO A 62 -14.09 -12.89 14.75
CA PRO A 62 -14.01 -14.24 14.20
C PRO A 62 -12.62 -14.86 14.42
N ASP A 63 -12.61 -16.17 14.69
CA ASP A 63 -11.38 -16.93 14.84
C ASP A 63 -10.59 -16.93 13.53
N ASP A 64 -9.32 -16.53 13.63
CA ASP A 64 -8.36 -16.50 12.53
C ASP A 64 -6.96 -16.77 13.10
N ARG A 65 -6.18 -17.62 12.42
CA ARG A 65 -4.82 -17.99 12.83
C ARG A 65 -3.82 -16.84 12.77
N TYR A 66 -4.15 -15.75 12.06
CA TYR A 66 -3.30 -14.58 11.90
C TYR A 66 -3.58 -13.50 12.96
N TRP A 67 -4.56 -13.67 13.84
CA TRP A 67 -4.66 -12.82 15.04
C TRP A 67 -3.48 -13.06 15.97
N LEU A 68 -2.72 -12.00 16.27
CA LEU A 68 -1.56 -12.06 17.15
C LEU A 68 -1.94 -12.10 18.63
N VAL A 69 -3.08 -11.52 18.97
CA VAL A 69 -3.62 -11.47 20.32
C VAL A 69 -5.02 -12.06 20.34
N PRO A 70 -5.38 -12.91 21.33
CA PRO A 70 -6.76 -13.31 21.55
C PRO A 70 -7.64 -12.10 21.90
N SER A 71 -8.87 -12.08 21.39
CA SER A 71 -9.91 -11.09 21.71
C SER A 71 -11.25 -11.74 21.51
N VAL A 72 -12.17 -11.46 22.43
CA VAL A 72 -13.58 -11.85 22.40
C VAL A 72 -14.47 -10.60 22.30
N ALA A 73 -13.91 -9.48 21.83
CA ALA A 73 -14.65 -8.24 21.69
C ALA A 73 -15.72 -8.37 20.61
N VAL A 74 -16.91 -7.87 20.91
CA VAL A 74 -17.97 -7.64 19.91
C VAL A 74 -17.68 -6.33 19.21
N GLY A 75 -17.68 -6.37 17.88
CA GLY A 75 -17.38 -5.22 17.02
C GLY A 75 -18.07 -5.34 15.68
N VAL A 76 -17.87 -4.34 14.82
CA VAL A 76 -18.31 -4.40 13.42
C VAL A 76 -17.17 -4.98 12.60
N TYR A 77 -17.47 -6.03 11.84
CA TYR A 77 -16.52 -6.76 11.02
C TYR A 77 -17.01 -6.81 9.58
N CYS A 78 -16.07 -6.69 8.65
CA CYS A 78 -16.26 -6.87 7.23
C CYS A 78 -15.64 -8.20 6.79
N LEU A 79 -16.43 -9.09 6.19
CA LEU A 79 -15.90 -10.23 5.44
C LEU A 79 -15.46 -9.71 4.07
N VAL A 80 -14.18 -9.89 3.73
CA VAL A 80 -13.59 -9.35 2.52
C VAL A 80 -12.88 -10.41 1.70
N ASP A 81 -12.85 -10.21 0.38
CA ASP A 81 -12.07 -11.01 -0.57
C ASP A 81 -11.08 -10.11 -1.34
N LEU A 82 -9.83 -10.54 -1.47
CA LEU A 82 -8.75 -9.68 -1.98
C LEU A 82 -8.74 -9.63 -3.51
N LEU A 83 -8.94 -8.43 -4.06
CA LEU A 83 -8.85 -8.15 -5.49
C LEU A 83 -7.42 -7.88 -5.95
N SER A 84 -6.63 -7.23 -5.10
CA SER A 84 -5.21 -6.98 -5.35
C SER A 84 -4.44 -6.80 -4.04
N VAL A 85 -3.15 -7.12 -4.05
CA VAL A 85 -2.26 -6.93 -2.90
C VAL A 85 -0.93 -6.38 -3.38
N ASP A 86 -0.56 -5.20 -2.87
CA ASP A 86 0.71 -4.55 -3.12
C ASP A 86 1.26 -4.00 -1.80
N PHE A 87 2.26 -4.65 -1.22
CA PHE A 87 2.84 -4.21 0.06
C PHE A 87 3.66 -2.92 -0.04
N HIS A 88 3.93 -2.44 -1.24
CA HIS A 88 4.61 -1.18 -1.46
C HIS A 88 3.92 -0.42 -2.58
N HIS A 89 3.50 0.80 -2.27
CA HIS A 89 2.91 1.71 -3.24
C HIS A 89 3.52 3.12 -3.10
N PRO A 90 4.27 3.62 -4.09
CA PRO A 90 5.04 4.85 -3.95
C PRO A 90 4.17 6.09 -3.75
N LEU A 91 2.96 6.11 -4.31
CA LEU A 91 2.06 7.27 -4.26
C LEU A 91 1.15 7.30 -3.02
N LEU A 92 1.13 6.23 -2.22
CA LEU A 92 0.19 6.05 -1.10
C LEU A 92 0.91 5.77 0.22
N ARG A 93 1.88 6.64 0.51
CA ARG A 93 2.58 6.68 1.80
C ARG A 93 1.64 7.18 2.91
N THR A 94 1.85 6.69 4.13
CA THR A 94 1.20 7.22 5.33
C THR A 94 1.37 8.74 5.40
N GLY A 95 0.27 9.48 5.57
CA GLY A 95 0.26 10.96 5.58
C GLY A 95 0.13 11.63 4.21
N SER A 96 0.20 10.88 3.10
CA SER A 96 -0.12 11.40 1.76
C SER A 96 -1.62 11.51 1.48
N TYR A 97 -2.43 10.86 2.32
CA TYR A 97 -3.88 10.86 2.28
C TYR A 97 -4.43 10.85 3.71
N ASP A 98 -5.70 11.20 3.88
CA ASP A 98 -6.36 11.25 5.18
C ASP A 98 -7.69 10.48 5.19
N ALA A 99 -8.44 10.57 6.27
CA ALA A 99 -9.75 9.92 6.39
C ALA A 99 -10.86 10.53 5.51
N THR A 100 -10.65 11.74 5.00
CA THR A 100 -11.58 12.44 4.13
C THR A 100 -11.32 12.19 2.65
N THR A 101 -10.14 11.65 2.30
CA THR A 101 -9.78 11.30 0.93
C THR A 101 -10.72 10.24 0.38
N ASP A 102 -11.39 10.56 -0.73
CA ASP A 102 -12.40 9.68 -1.33
C ASP A 102 -11.77 8.46 -2.04
N TYR A 103 -12.57 7.42 -2.21
CA TYR A 103 -12.13 6.17 -2.84
C TYR A 103 -11.65 6.35 -4.28
N VAL A 104 -12.29 7.22 -5.07
CA VAL A 104 -11.92 7.43 -6.48
C VAL A 104 -10.52 8.04 -6.56
N THR A 105 -10.24 9.00 -5.69
CA THR A 105 -8.90 9.60 -5.56
C THR A 105 -7.86 8.58 -5.10
N LEU A 106 -8.16 7.77 -4.07
CA LEU A 106 -7.25 6.71 -3.61
C LEU A 106 -6.99 5.66 -4.69
N LYS A 107 -8.03 5.23 -5.41
CA LYS A 107 -7.93 4.25 -6.49
C LYS A 107 -7.10 4.75 -7.65
N ARG A 108 -7.31 6.00 -8.07
CA ARG A 108 -6.47 6.62 -9.09
C ARG A 108 -4.99 6.63 -8.68
N LEU A 109 -4.70 7.05 -7.45
CA LEU A 109 -3.33 7.04 -6.94
C LEU A 109 -2.76 5.61 -6.88
N TRP A 110 -3.54 4.62 -6.45
CA TRP A 110 -3.14 3.21 -6.42
C TRP A 110 -2.88 2.63 -7.82
N ASP A 111 -3.67 3.03 -8.81
CA ASP A 111 -3.49 2.55 -10.18
C ASP A 111 -2.34 3.25 -10.91
N ASP A 112 -2.02 4.49 -10.52
CA ASP A 112 -0.94 5.28 -11.11
C ASP A 112 0.46 4.92 -10.57
N GLY A 113 0.55 4.24 -9.41
CA GLY A 113 1.83 3.76 -8.88
C GLY A 113 2.20 2.36 -9.38
N TYR A 114 3.44 1.95 -9.16
CA TYR A 114 3.88 0.62 -9.55
C TYR A 114 3.59 -0.43 -8.47
N ARG A 115 3.31 -1.64 -8.94
CA ARG A 115 3.07 -2.83 -8.13
C ARG A 115 4.38 -3.61 -7.95
N VAL A 116 4.79 -3.84 -6.70
CA VAL A 116 5.90 -4.74 -6.39
C VAL A 116 5.33 -6.09 -5.98
N PRO A 117 5.68 -7.22 -6.64
CA PRO A 117 5.12 -8.53 -6.33
C PRO A 117 5.24 -8.89 -4.84
N SER A 118 4.11 -9.28 -4.24
CA SER A 118 3.97 -9.62 -2.81
C SER A 118 4.99 -10.65 -2.29
N LYS A 119 5.47 -11.55 -3.16
CA LYS A 119 6.45 -12.61 -2.81
C LYS A 119 7.81 -12.10 -2.30
N ARG A 120 8.15 -10.82 -2.50
CA ARG A 120 9.42 -10.22 -2.02
C ARG A 120 9.31 -9.55 -0.64
N TRP A 121 8.09 -9.39 -0.11
CA TRP A 121 7.84 -8.58 1.08
C TRP A 121 7.58 -9.45 2.31
N THR A 122 8.62 -9.62 3.14
CA THR A 122 8.46 -9.98 4.54
C THR A 122 8.35 -8.68 5.35
N ARG A 123 7.90 -8.78 6.62
CA ARG A 123 7.92 -7.62 7.54
C ARG A 123 9.30 -6.99 7.59
N ASP A 124 10.34 -7.80 7.81
CA ASP A 124 11.72 -7.34 7.91
C ASP A 124 12.23 -6.71 6.61
N SER A 125 11.92 -7.31 5.44
CA SER A 125 12.37 -6.75 4.16
C SER A 125 11.66 -5.45 3.82
N TYR A 126 10.38 -5.32 4.21
CA TYR A 126 9.62 -4.08 4.05
C TYR A 126 10.08 -2.99 5.00
N GLU A 127 10.31 -3.29 6.28
CA GLU A 127 10.84 -2.32 7.24
C GLU A 127 12.23 -1.83 6.84
N ALA A 128 13.11 -2.73 6.37
CA ALA A 128 14.42 -2.36 5.84
C ALA A 128 14.33 -1.53 4.55
N HIS A 129 13.30 -1.75 3.72
CA HIS A 129 13.00 -0.91 2.56
C HIS A 129 12.55 0.48 3.01
N LEU A 130 11.54 0.57 3.88
CA LEU A 130 11.06 1.85 4.42
C LEU A 130 12.16 2.63 5.14
N ALA A 131 13.02 1.97 5.92
CA ALA A 131 14.13 2.61 6.59
C ALA A 131 15.12 3.21 5.59
N ARG A 132 15.38 2.53 4.47
CA ARG A 132 16.16 3.08 3.36
C ARG A 132 15.44 4.24 2.69
N GLU A 133 14.16 4.12 2.37
CA GLU A 133 13.39 5.23 1.78
C GLU A 133 13.38 6.49 2.66
N ARG A 134 13.27 6.33 3.99
CA ARG A 134 13.33 7.45 4.94
C ARG A 134 14.69 8.17 4.96
N GLN A 135 15.78 7.48 4.62
CA GLN A 135 17.08 8.14 4.43
C GLN A 135 17.06 9.11 3.24
N PHE A 136 16.17 8.86 2.27
CA PHE A 136 16.02 9.66 1.07
C PHE A 136 14.77 10.55 1.07
N GLU A 137 13.91 10.47 2.08
CA GLU A 137 12.67 11.24 2.20
C GLU A 137 12.90 12.77 2.23
N TYR A 138 14.09 13.20 2.65
CA TYR A 138 14.52 14.60 2.63
C TYR A 138 15.32 15.01 1.38
N HIS A 139 15.58 14.08 0.46
CA HIS A 139 16.23 14.42 -0.79
C HIS A 139 15.15 15.01 -1.69
N THR A 140 15.15 16.34 -1.81
CA THR A 140 14.33 17.00 -2.82
C THR A 140 14.88 16.60 -4.18
N PRO A 141 14.07 15.97 -5.05
CA PRO A 141 14.52 15.66 -6.39
C PRO A 141 14.94 16.96 -7.08
N PRO A 142 16.10 16.98 -7.75
CA PRO A 142 16.56 18.18 -8.45
C PRO A 142 15.70 18.52 -9.68
N THR A 143 14.82 17.60 -10.09
CA THR A 143 14.03 17.69 -11.31
C THR A 143 12.78 16.80 -11.24
N THR A 144 11.74 17.14 -12.00
CA THR A 144 10.57 16.27 -12.28
C THR A 144 10.73 15.47 -13.57
N LEU A 145 11.87 15.62 -14.24
CA LEU A 145 12.23 14.90 -15.46
C LEU A 145 12.88 13.57 -15.11
N CYS A 146 12.32 12.47 -15.60
CA CYS A 146 12.93 11.16 -15.44
C CYS A 146 14.23 11.05 -16.25
N GLU A 147 15.34 10.75 -15.58
CA GLU A 147 16.67 10.59 -16.21
C GLU A 147 16.76 9.35 -17.12
N HIS A 148 15.82 8.41 -17.01
CA HIS A 148 15.77 7.19 -17.83
C HIS A 148 14.92 7.35 -19.11
N CYS A 149 13.70 7.87 -19.00
CA CYS A 149 12.77 7.98 -20.13
C CYS A 149 12.51 9.40 -20.62
N ALA A 150 13.16 10.41 -20.02
CA ALA A 150 12.99 11.83 -20.31
C ALA A 150 11.54 12.35 -20.21
N SER A 151 10.65 11.62 -19.51
CA SER A 151 9.28 12.07 -19.25
C SER A 151 9.27 13.03 -18.07
N ASP A 152 8.62 14.19 -18.23
CA ASP A 152 8.38 15.14 -17.15
C ASP A 152 7.05 14.80 -16.45
N LEU A 153 7.13 14.35 -15.20
CA LEU A 153 5.94 13.99 -14.42
C LEU A 153 5.05 15.19 -14.10
N SER A 154 5.61 16.42 -14.08
CA SER A 154 4.85 17.63 -13.76
C SER A 154 3.72 17.87 -14.78
N VAL A 155 3.91 17.43 -16.03
CA VAL A 155 2.92 17.54 -17.10
C VAL A 155 1.65 16.74 -16.80
N ARG A 156 1.79 15.58 -16.15
CA ARG A 156 0.66 14.67 -15.85
C ARG A 156 0.11 14.87 -14.45
N TYR A 157 0.98 15.11 -13.47
CA TYR A 157 0.62 15.08 -12.05
C TYR A 157 0.67 16.46 -11.38
N GLY A 158 1.15 17.49 -12.07
CA GLY A 158 1.44 18.80 -11.49
C GLY A 158 2.74 18.80 -10.69
N GLN A 159 3.34 19.98 -10.53
CA GLN A 159 4.69 20.14 -9.96
C GLN A 159 4.85 19.49 -8.57
N GLN A 160 3.98 19.82 -7.62
CA GLN A 160 4.10 19.37 -6.23
C GLN A 160 3.97 17.84 -6.08
N LEU A 161 3.09 17.21 -6.86
CA LEU A 161 2.95 15.76 -6.82
C LEU A 161 4.15 15.13 -7.53
N ALA A 162 4.52 15.63 -8.71
CA ALA A 162 5.66 15.13 -9.48
C ALA A 162 6.97 15.12 -8.69
N GLU A 163 7.28 16.18 -7.94
CA GLU A 163 8.45 16.23 -7.04
C GLU A 163 8.41 15.11 -5.99
N ARG A 164 7.22 14.71 -5.51
CA ARG A 164 7.07 13.60 -4.56
C ARG A 164 7.11 12.22 -5.21
N LEU A 165 6.90 12.16 -6.53
CA LEU A 165 6.87 10.90 -7.29
C LEU A 165 8.22 10.53 -7.87
N MET A 166 9.16 11.48 -7.94
CA MET A 166 10.50 11.18 -8.42
C MET A 166 11.23 10.31 -7.40
N GLU A 167 11.80 9.23 -7.91
CA GLU A 167 12.47 8.22 -7.10
C GLU A 167 13.96 8.22 -7.37
N CYS A 168 14.73 8.23 -6.29
CA CYS A 168 16.17 8.07 -6.35
C CYS A 168 16.51 6.59 -6.46
N HIS A 169 17.10 6.18 -7.59
CA HIS A 169 17.71 4.88 -7.76
C HIS A 169 19.22 4.97 -7.55
N LEU A 170 19.79 4.00 -6.81
CA LEU A 170 21.22 3.87 -6.55
C LEU A 170 21.75 2.62 -7.24
N GLU A 171 22.63 2.79 -8.23
CA GLU A 171 23.30 1.69 -8.92
C GLU A 171 24.81 1.93 -8.89
N ALA A 172 25.58 1.02 -8.27
CA ALA A 172 27.05 1.03 -8.26
C ALA A 172 27.70 2.41 -7.97
N ASP A 173 27.22 3.11 -6.94
CA ASP A 173 27.65 4.46 -6.50
C ASP A 173 27.16 5.64 -7.35
N GLU A 174 26.36 5.42 -8.40
CA GLU A 174 25.67 6.47 -9.14
C GLU A 174 24.23 6.64 -8.64
N GLN A 175 23.83 7.90 -8.46
CA GLN A 175 22.48 8.31 -8.10
C GLN A 175 21.76 8.83 -9.35
N ILE A 176 20.61 8.25 -9.68
CA ILE A 176 19.75 8.73 -10.76
C ILE A 176 18.34 8.96 -10.25
N TRP A 177 17.68 10.01 -10.75
CA TRP A 177 16.29 10.31 -10.45
C TRP A 177 15.39 9.85 -11.59
N VAL A 178 14.50 8.92 -11.28
CA VAL A 178 13.67 8.23 -12.26
C VAL A 178 12.19 8.33 -11.89
N CYS A 179 11.31 8.21 -12.88
CA CYS A 179 9.90 8.05 -12.61
C CYS A 179 9.64 6.67 -11.98
N PRO A 180 8.53 6.50 -11.24
CA PRO A 180 8.20 5.23 -10.59
C PRO A 180 8.21 4.04 -11.57
N THR A 181 7.71 4.24 -12.80
CA THR A 181 7.71 3.21 -13.85
C THR A 181 9.11 2.77 -14.27
N CYS A 182 10.03 3.73 -14.45
CA CYS A 182 11.41 3.41 -14.83
C CYS A 182 12.19 2.82 -13.66
N HIS A 183 11.94 3.28 -12.43
CA HIS A 183 12.56 2.70 -11.25
C HIS A 183 12.21 1.22 -11.10
N GLN A 184 10.93 0.88 -11.28
CA GLN A 184 10.48 -0.51 -11.33
C GLN A 184 11.23 -1.28 -12.42
N ALA A 185 11.24 -0.79 -13.66
CA ALA A 185 11.90 -1.48 -14.78
C ALA A 185 13.38 -1.79 -14.52
N ILE A 186 14.08 -0.94 -13.76
CA ILE A 186 15.48 -1.17 -13.38
C ILE A 186 15.62 -2.35 -12.39
N HIS A 187 14.75 -2.45 -11.37
CA HIS A 187 14.78 -3.53 -10.37
C HIS A 187 14.30 -4.90 -10.85
N PHE A 188 13.60 -4.96 -11.99
CA PHE A 188 13.01 -6.19 -12.55
C PHE A 188 13.67 -6.66 -13.85
N LYS A 189 14.88 -6.17 -14.16
CA LYS A 189 15.74 -6.76 -15.21
C LYS A 189 16.24 -8.15 -14.84
#